data_AF-A0A812L2Z6-F1
#
_entry.id   AF-A0A812L2Z6-F1
#
_cell.length_a   1.000
_cell.length_b   1.000
_cell.length_c   1.000
_cell.angle_alpha   90.00
_cell.angle_beta   90.00
_cell.angle_gamma   90.00
#
_symmetry.space_group_name_H-M   'P 1'
#
loop_
_entity.id
_entity.type
_entity.pdbx_description
1 polymer ?
#
loop_
_entity_poly.entity_id
_entity_poly.type
_entity_poly.pdbx_seq_one_letter_code
_entity_poly.pdbx_strand_id
1 'polypeptide(L)'
;LALADDYDSLGRTPSQRIYELVQFKTTEEKRTGNKLNAEELFNAWTRMVKNPESKLVEKVSATFVEYALLVHDRLLSDSDLREVVRDIDGRYAQATPLTVQSLREIVRIGKNKKYIGWAMCTLRDLLDSAVFSWRDLGSRSLAGPPRQRGLLDLWNMKLDLLDHLTGPFLTGLKLSDGEVKALLDAYDSHQTFRSSLKSKSWQGALSDAARKLSDLISGVVFGVQQDGVLKTTLKGTVDPKEFLSQCPLLQATMGEITDLAKKAVLGHSGERLAGQPLPGDEAHVADEDFSLEDLVDKELLQKDDGTLQQWKEFAANLVDQFVTIVSDDLKVATMDWAKASFSDAILTKIDGRALFLYDVKIAGEASSNPNSRPPSFRNSHLKRGAQTFVYLREDKDHPKDINPKDVILVLDAGKSGNETAIASSLIWTDGSHFKKDKSVFHIVYSEDSLNERRAVTRGIVQQDERMYMFTSSEATWKSLG
;
A
#
# COMPACT_ATOMS: atom_id res chain seq x y z
N LEU A 1 -46.97 3.19 0.30
CA LEU A 1 -46.93 1.83 -0.31
C LEU A 1 -45.51 1.33 -0.60
N ALA A 2 -44.44 2.02 -0.17
CA ALA A 2 -43.04 1.62 -0.37
C ALA A 2 -42.37 0.97 0.87
N LEU A 3 -43.16 0.49 1.84
CA LEU A 3 -42.66 -0.18 3.07
C LEU A 3 -42.97 -1.68 3.11
N ALA A 4 -43.58 -2.23 2.06
CA ALA A 4 -44.03 -3.63 2.01
C ALA A 4 -43.09 -4.57 1.23
N ASP A 5 -42.06 -4.05 0.56
CA ASP A 5 -41.18 -4.84 -0.31
C ASP A 5 -39.78 -5.08 0.25
N ASP A 6 -39.42 -4.55 1.42
CA ASP A 6 -38.10 -4.79 2.01
C ASP A 6 -38.07 -6.06 2.87
N TYR A 7 -38.60 -7.17 2.33
CA TYR A 7 -38.51 -8.49 2.98
C TYR A 7 -37.06 -8.94 3.18
N ASP A 8 -36.12 -8.40 2.40
CA ASP A 8 -34.70 -8.67 2.55
C ASP A 8 -34.11 -8.02 3.82
N SER A 9 -34.66 -6.89 4.28
CA SER A 9 -34.28 -6.29 5.58
C SER A 9 -34.65 -7.15 6.80
N LEU A 10 -35.61 -8.07 6.66
CA LEU A 10 -35.98 -9.05 7.69
C LEU A 10 -35.08 -10.30 7.66
N GLY A 11 -34.15 -10.39 6.72
CA GLY A 11 -33.18 -11.47 6.66
C GLY A 11 -32.35 -11.53 7.94
N ARG A 12 -31.95 -12.75 8.33
CA ARG A 12 -31.06 -12.98 9.46
C ARG A 12 -29.67 -13.28 8.96
N THR A 13 -28.68 -12.61 9.53
CA THR A 13 -27.27 -12.89 9.23
C THR A 13 -26.92 -14.34 9.60
N PRO A 14 -25.88 -14.91 8.99
CA PRO A 14 -25.46 -16.27 9.29
C PRO A 14 -25.15 -16.48 10.78
N SER A 15 -24.51 -15.51 11.45
CA SER A 15 -24.25 -15.60 12.89
C SER A 15 -25.54 -15.61 13.73
N GLN A 16 -26.51 -14.74 13.42
CA GLN A 16 -27.82 -14.73 14.08
C GLN A 16 -28.52 -16.08 13.94
N ARG A 17 -28.53 -16.66 12.74
CA ARG A 17 -29.15 -17.96 12.48
C ARG A 17 -28.49 -19.09 13.26
N ILE A 18 -27.16 -19.07 13.38
CA ILE A 18 -26.42 -20.05 14.18
C ILE A 18 -26.84 -19.93 15.65
N TYR A 19 -26.91 -18.71 16.20
CA TYR A 19 -27.32 -18.49 17.59
C TYR A 19 -28.76 -18.94 17.86
N GLU A 20 -29.71 -18.59 16.98
CA GLU A 20 -31.09 -19.03 17.14
C GLU A 20 -31.19 -20.57 17.11
N LEU A 21 -30.45 -21.24 16.21
CA LEU A 21 -30.38 -22.70 16.13
C LEU A 21 -29.86 -23.34 17.41
N VAL A 22 -28.78 -22.77 17.99
CA VAL A 22 -28.19 -23.25 19.24
C VAL A 22 -29.13 -23.02 20.43
N GLN A 23 -29.83 -21.89 20.46
CA GLN A 23 -30.81 -21.59 21.50
C GLN A 23 -32.02 -22.53 21.43
N PHE A 24 -32.51 -22.82 20.22
CA PHE A 24 -33.59 -23.79 20.03
C PHE A 24 -33.16 -25.19 20.41
N LYS A 25 -31.96 -25.64 19.99
CA LYS A 25 -31.39 -26.93 20.42
C LYS A 25 -31.40 -27.04 21.94
N THR A 26 -30.85 -26.04 22.62
CA THR A 26 -30.78 -26.00 24.09
C THR A 26 -32.17 -26.08 24.73
N THR A 27 -33.17 -25.44 24.12
CA THR A 27 -34.55 -25.43 24.63
C THR A 27 -35.25 -26.77 24.40
N GLU A 28 -35.09 -27.36 23.22
CA GLU A 28 -35.68 -28.66 22.87
C GLU A 28 -35.04 -29.83 23.61
N GLU A 29 -33.72 -29.81 23.81
CA GLU A 29 -33.03 -30.82 24.63
C GLU A 29 -33.49 -30.74 26.10
N LYS A 30 -33.73 -29.53 26.62
CA LYS A 30 -34.33 -29.34 27.95
C LYS A 30 -35.78 -29.84 28.02
N ARG A 31 -36.57 -29.61 26.97
CA ARG A 31 -37.99 -30.00 26.91
C ARG A 31 -38.18 -31.51 26.79
N THR A 32 -37.34 -32.16 25.99
CA THR A 32 -37.46 -33.60 25.68
C THR A 32 -36.62 -34.48 26.61
N GLY A 33 -35.60 -33.92 27.27
CA GLY A 33 -34.62 -34.66 28.07
C GLY A 33 -33.60 -35.45 27.24
N ASN A 34 -33.67 -35.38 25.91
CA ASN A 34 -32.78 -36.11 25.00
C ASN A 34 -31.83 -35.16 24.28
N LYS A 35 -30.60 -35.61 24.03
CA LYS A 35 -29.67 -34.90 23.13
C LYS A 35 -30.11 -35.12 21.69
N LEU A 36 -30.15 -34.04 20.92
CA LEU A 36 -30.56 -34.07 19.51
C LEU A 36 -29.34 -34.13 18.60
N ASN A 37 -29.33 -35.10 17.69
CA ASN A 37 -28.36 -35.12 16.59
C ASN A 37 -28.74 -34.08 15.51
N ALA A 38 -27.88 -33.86 14.51
CA ALA A 38 -28.09 -32.82 13.50
C ALA A 38 -29.36 -33.05 12.64
N GLU A 39 -29.70 -34.29 12.34
CA GLU A 39 -30.88 -34.65 11.55
C GLU A 39 -32.17 -34.48 12.35
N GLU A 40 -32.19 -34.95 13.60
CA GLU A 40 -33.30 -34.76 14.54
C GLU A 40 -33.57 -33.28 14.79
N LEU A 41 -32.50 -32.50 15.02
CA LEU A 41 -32.58 -31.06 15.22
C LEU A 41 -33.08 -30.33 13.97
N PHE A 42 -32.62 -30.71 12.79
CA PHE A 42 -33.13 -30.17 11.51
C PHE A 42 -34.63 -30.42 11.35
N ASN A 43 -35.08 -31.67 11.59
CA ASN A 43 -36.48 -32.05 11.50
C ASN A 43 -37.35 -31.32 12.53
N ALA A 44 -36.85 -31.12 13.75
CA ALA A 44 -37.55 -30.36 14.79
C ALA A 44 -37.63 -28.86 14.43
N TRP A 45 -36.52 -28.27 13.97
CA TRP A 45 -36.42 -26.87 13.59
C TRP A 45 -37.37 -26.52 12.45
N THR A 46 -37.38 -27.31 11.38
CA THR A 46 -38.22 -27.05 10.19
C THR A 46 -39.72 -27.17 10.46
N ARG A 47 -40.12 -27.95 11.48
CA ARG A 47 -41.53 -28.02 11.92
C ARG A 47 -41.99 -26.78 12.67
N MET A 48 -41.09 -26.12 13.41
CA MET A 48 -41.44 -25.01 14.30
C MET A 48 -41.08 -23.63 13.76
N VAL A 49 -40.01 -23.53 12.97
CA VAL A 49 -39.48 -22.27 12.47
C VAL A 49 -39.79 -22.12 10.99
N LYS A 50 -40.65 -21.15 10.67
CA LYS A 50 -40.89 -20.73 9.28
C LYS A 50 -39.72 -19.88 8.80
N ASN A 51 -38.98 -20.38 7.81
CA ASN A 51 -37.92 -19.60 7.16
C ASN A 51 -38.52 -18.71 6.07
N PRO A 52 -38.14 -17.43 5.97
CA PRO A 52 -38.50 -16.60 4.82
C PRO A 52 -37.88 -17.18 3.53
N GLU A 53 -38.66 -17.25 2.46
CA GLU A 53 -38.20 -17.65 1.13
C GLU A 53 -37.44 -16.51 0.44
N SER A 54 -36.28 -16.11 0.98
CA SER A 54 -35.37 -15.18 0.30
C SER A 54 -34.26 -15.95 -0.42
N LYS A 55 -33.90 -15.52 -1.64
CA LYS A 55 -32.77 -16.08 -2.41
C LYS A 55 -31.42 -15.82 -1.76
N LEU A 56 -31.33 -14.84 -0.87
CA LEU A 56 -30.12 -14.48 -0.14
C LEU A 56 -29.90 -15.39 1.09
N VAL A 57 -30.94 -16.09 1.53
CA VAL A 57 -30.89 -16.93 2.74
C VAL A 57 -30.52 -18.36 2.37
N GLU A 58 -29.37 -18.82 2.88
CA GLU A 58 -28.91 -20.21 2.73
C GLU A 58 -29.98 -21.21 3.23
N LYS A 59 -30.33 -22.20 2.43
CA LYS A 59 -31.35 -23.20 2.81
C LYS A 59 -30.87 -24.03 4.01
N VAL A 60 -31.72 -24.13 5.03
CA VAL A 60 -31.46 -25.02 6.18
C VAL A 60 -31.56 -26.47 5.71
N SER A 61 -30.56 -27.28 6.07
CA SER A 61 -30.47 -28.72 5.86
C SER A 61 -29.83 -29.37 7.08
N ALA A 62 -29.81 -30.71 7.17
CA ALA A 62 -29.06 -31.41 8.23
C ALA A 62 -27.56 -31.03 8.23
N THR A 63 -26.98 -30.88 7.05
CA THR A 63 -25.58 -30.43 6.87
C THR A 63 -25.37 -28.99 7.34
N PHE A 64 -26.32 -28.08 7.06
CA PHE A 64 -26.29 -26.72 7.60
C PHE A 64 -26.28 -26.75 9.14
N VAL A 65 -27.12 -27.57 9.76
CA VAL A 65 -27.20 -27.70 11.22
C VAL A 65 -25.88 -28.20 11.80
N GLU A 66 -25.29 -29.23 11.20
CA GLU A 66 -23.96 -29.74 11.60
C GLU A 66 -22.89 -28.63 11.53
N TYR A 67 -22.84 -27.89 10.43
CA TYR A 67 -21.88 -26.82 10.22
C TYR A 67 -22.11 -25.65 11.18
N ALA A 68 -23.36 -25.26 11.41
CA ALA A 68 -23.71 -24.21 12.36
C ALA A 68 -23.27 -24.56 13.79
N LEU A 69 -23.49 -25.80 14.23
CA LEU A 69 -23.05 -26.26 15.54
C LEU A 69 -21.53 -26.27 15.67
N LEU A 70 -20.82 -26.73 14.64
CA LEU A 70 -19.34 -26.71 14.60
C LEU A 70 -18.80 -25.27 14.65
N VAL A 71 -19.37 -24.37 13.85
CA VAL A 71 -18.99 -22.95 13.82
C VAL A 71 -19.28 -22.28 15.15
N HIS A 72 -20.43 -22.57 15.78
CA HIS A 72 -20.72 -22.04 17.11
C HIS A 72 -19.65 -22.46 18.11
N ASP A 73 -19.35 -23.76 18.18
CA ASP A 73 -18.42 -24.33 19.17
C ASP A 73 -16.99 -23.81 18.99
N ARG A 74 -16.52 -23.66 17.75
CA ARG A 74 -15.11 -23.37 17.45
C ARG A 74 -14.79 -21.91 17.11
N LEU A 75 -15.79 -21.11 16.74
CA LEU A 75 -15.62 -19.71 16.32
C LEU A 75 -16.46 -18.77 17.19
N LEU A 76 -17.77 -18.98 17.29
CA LEU A 76 -18.64 -18.00 17.94
C LEU A 76 -18.66 -18.09 19.47
N SER A 77 -18.22 -19.21 20.04
CA SER A 77 -18.04 -19.40 21.49
C SER A 77 -16.93 -18.49 22.05
N ASP A 78 -15.93 -18.19 21.23
CA ASP A 78 -14.83 -17.29 21.55
C ASP A 78 -15.27 -15.82 21.45
N SER A 79 -14.92 -14.98 22.43
CA SER A 79 -15.32 -13.56 22.44
C SER A 79 -14.70 -12.79 21.28
N ASP A 80 -13.40 -12.97 21.07
CA ASP A 80 -12.60 -12.14 20.19
C ASP A 80 -12.97 -12.44 18.73
N LEU A 81 -13.11 -13.71 18.40
CA LEU A 81 -13.50 -14.15 17.05
C LEU A 81 -14.95 -13.75 16.73
N ARG A 82 -15.84 -13.82 17.71
CA ARG A 82 -17.24 -13.39 17.58
C ARG A 82 -17.35 -11.89 17.32
N GLU A 83 -16.50 -11.07 17.94
CA GLU A 83 -16.47 -9.63 17.64
C GLU A 83 -16.08 -9.36 16.20
N VAL A 84 -15.10 -10.08 15.65
CA VAL A 84 -14.73 -9.97 14.24
C VAL A 84 -15.90 -10.36 13.32
N VAL A 85 -16.59 -11.47 13.61
CA VAL A 85 -17.80 -11.87 12.85
C VAL A 85 -18.89 -10.81 12.92
N ARG A 86 -19.14 -10.25 14.11
CA ARG A 86 -20.15 -9.19 14.32
C ARG A 86 -19.80 -7.90 13.58
N ASP A 87 -18.53 -7.51 13.52
CA ASP A 87 -18.09 -6.34 12.76
C ASP A 87 -18.35 -6.55 11.25
N ILE A 88 -18.01 -7.72 10.71
CA ILE A 88 -18.27 -8.03 9.29
C ILE A 88 -19.77 -8.11 9.01
N ASP A 89 -20.54 -8.83 9.84
CA ASP A 89 -22.00 -8.92 9.70
C ASP A 89 -22.68 -7.55 9.84
N GLY A 90 -22.19 -6.67 10.71
CA GLY A 90 -22.70 -5.32 10.89
C GLY A 90 -22.48 -4.41 9.67
N ARG A 91 -21.36 -4.59 8.95
CA ARG A 91 -21.04 -3.82 7.74
C ARG A 91 -21.82 -4.27 6.52
N TYR A 92 -22.01 -5.57 6.36
CA TYR A 92 -22.56 -6.15 5.13
C TYR A 92 -23.99 -6.70 5.27
N ALA A 93 -24.51 -6.85 6.49
CA ALA A 93 -25.83 -7.39 6.77
C ALA A 93 -26.11 -8.69 5.99
N GLN A 94 -27.17 -8.73 5.17
CA GLN A 94 -27.52 -9.90 4.34
C GLN A 94 -26.56 -10.14 3.16
N ALA A 95 -25.79 -9.13 2.75
CA ALA A 95 -24.78 -9.25 1.72
C ALA A 95 -23.41 -9.69 2.29
N THR A 96 -23.39 -10.16 3.54
CA THR A 96 -22.17 -10.67 4.19
C THR A 96 -21.57 -11.83 3.40
N PRO A 97 -20.24 -11.85 3.18
CA PRO A 97 -19.58 -13.01 2.57
C PRO A 97 -19.60 -14.24 3.49
N LEU A 98 -19.96 -14.07 4.77
CA LEU A 98 -19.85 -15.08 5.83
C LEU A 98 -21.00 -16.10 5.85
N THR A 99 -21.26 -16.81 4.76
CA THR A 99 -22.21 -17.96 4.79
C THR A 99 -21.81 -19.02 5.82
N VAL A 100 -22.75 -19.85 6.30
CA VAL A 100 -22.43 -20.92 7.28
C VAL A 100 -21.40 -21.88 6.69
N GLN A 101 -21.49 -22.16 5.39
CA GLN A 101 -20.47 -22.91 4.66
C GLN A 101 -19.08 -22.24 4.72
N SER A 102 -18.98 -20.93 4.46
CA SER A 102 -17.70 -20.22 4.49
C SER A 102 -17.05 -20.24 5.88
N LEU A 103 -17.85 -19.99 6.93
CA LEU A 103 -17.40 -20.05 8.32
C LEU A 103 -16.93 -21.47 8.69
N ARG A 104 -17.62 -22.50 8.19
CA ARG A 104 -17.20 -23.89 8.36
C ARG A 104 -15.85 -24.17 7.69
N GLU A 105 -15.61 -23.65 6.48
CA GLU A 105 -14.29 -23.83 5.85
C GLU A 105 -13.18 -23.15 6.63
N ILE A 106 -13.42 -21.94 7.16
CA ILE A 106 -12.47 -21.23 8.03
C ILE A 106 -12.13 -22.07 9.26
N VAL A 107 -13.14 -22.59 9.95
CA VAL A 107 -12.95 -23.44 11.15
C VAL A 107 -12.23 -24.75 10.80
N ARG A 108 -12.59 -25.39 9.69
CA ARG A 108 -12.04 -26.68 9.28
C ARG A 108 -10.56 -26.56 8.87
N ILE A 109 -10.23 -25.56 8.04
CA ILE A 109 -8.87 -25.37 7.51
C ILE A 109 -7.97 -24.67 8.52
N GLY A 110 -8.50 -23.78 9.36
CA GLY A 110 -7.75 -23.11 10.42
C GLY A 110 -7.22 -24.07 11.49
N LYS A 111 -7.82 -25.24 11.71
CA LYS A 111 -7.39 -26.27 12.70
C LYS A 111 -7.39 -25.83 14.17
N ASN A 112 -6.98 -24.61 14.55
CA ASN A 112 -6.92 -24.09 15.92
C ASN A 112 -7.29 -22.58 15.99
N LYS A 113 -7.42 -22.04 17.21
CA LYS A 113 -7.85 -20.64 17.45
C LYS A 113 -6.97 -19.61 16.72
N LYS A 114 -5.64 -19.80 16.71
CA LYS A 114 -4.67 -18.86 16.12
C LYS A 114 -4.93 -18.65 14.62
N TYR A 115 -4.96 -19.74 13.85
CA TYR A 115 -5.22 -19.66 12.40
C TYR A 115 -6.65 -19.25 12.06
N ILE A 116 -7.64 -19.66 12.86
CA ILE A 116 -9.03 -19.20 12.68
C ILE A 116 -9.09 -17.67 12.85
N GLY A 117 -8.49 -17.14 13.90
CA GLY A 117 -8.40 -15.69 14.13
C GLY A 117 -7.64 -14.97 13.05
N TRP A 118 -6.50 -15.52 12.63
CA TRP A 118 -5.73 -14.98 11.51
C TRP A 118 -6.56 -14.89 10.23
N ALA A 119 -7.21 -15.98 9.82
CA ALA A 119 -8.06 -16.01 8.63
C ALA A 119 -9.23 -15.02 8.71
N MET A 120 -9.88 -14.89 9.87
CA MET A 120 -10.95 -13.92 10.07
C MET A 120 -10.48 -12.47 9.99
N CYS A 121 -9.31 -12.16 10.59
CA CYS A 121 -8.72 -10.83 10.51
C CYS A 121 -8.21 -10.51 9.10
N THR A 122 -7.58 -11.46 8.40
CA THR A 122 -7.19 -11.30 6.99
C THR A 122 -8.42 -11.02 6.14
N LEU A 123 -9.50 -11.81 6.29
CA LEU A 123 -10.74 -11.59 5.56
C LEU A 123 -11.32 -10.20 5.78
N ARG A 124 -11.34 -9.71 7.02
CA ARG A 124 -11.74 -8.35 7.36
C ARG A 124 -10.90 -7.30 6.65
N ASP A 125 -9.57 -7.41 6.70
CA ASP A 125 -8.68 -6.43 6.10
C ASP A 125 -8.79 -6.42 4.56
N LEU A 126 -9.04 -7.58 3.93
CA LEU A 126 -9.30 -7.69 2.48
C LEU A 126 -10.61 -7.02 2.06
N LEU A 127 -11.64 -7.13 2.89
CA LEU A 127 -12.93 -6.46 2.68
C LEU A 127 -12.80 -4.94 2.87
N ASP A 128 -12.05 -4.51 3.89
CA ASP A 128 -11.84 -3.09 4.22
C ASP A 128 -10.99 -2.36 3.18
N SER A 129 -10.02 -3.05 2.58
CA SER A 129 -9.18 -2.50 1.51
C SER A 129 -9.85 -2.46 0.13
N ALA A 130 -11.06 -3.00 -0.01
CA ALA A 130 -11.79 -3.13 -1.27
C ALA A 130 -11.02 -3.89 -2.38
N VAL A 131 -9.97 -4.64 -2.01
CA VAL A 131 -9.20 -5.48 -2.95
C VAL A 131 -10.06 -6.64 -3.44
N PHE A 132 -10.90 -7.19 -2.56
CA PHE A 132 -11.83 -8.26 -2.89
C PHE A 132 -13.26 -7.76 -2.81
N SER A 133 -14.08 -8.13 -3.80
CA SER A 133 -15.51 -8.08 -3.62
C SER A 133 -15.93 -9.21 -2.68
N TRP A 134 -16.94 -8.97 -1.84
CA TRP A 134 -17.56 -10.03 -1.04
C TRP A 134 -18.01 -11.23 -1.90
N ARG A 135 -18.29 -10.99 -3.19
CA ARG A 135 -18.67 -12.03 -4.16
C ARG A 135 -17.52 -12.97 -4.53
N ASP A 136 -16.27 -12.52 -4.40
CA ASP A 136 -15.09 -13.32 -4.72
C ASP A 136 -14.76 -14.33 -3.61
N LEU A 137 -15.35 -14.14 -2.42
CA LEU A 137 -15.07 -14.88 -1.19
C LEU A 137 -16.03 -16.07 -0.98
N GLY A 138 -16.46 -16.70 -2.07
CA GLY A 138 -17.27 -17.92 -2.02
C GLY A 138 -16.51 -19.11 -1.42
N SER A 139 -17.25 -20.11 -0.91
CA SER A 139 -16.67 -21.32 -0.30
C SER A 139 -15.63 -22.02 -1.19
N ARG A 140 -15.85 -22.06 -2.51
CA ARG A 140 -14.90 -22.64 -3.46
C ARG A 140 -13.60 -21.85 -3.58
N SER A 141 -13.65 -20.51 -3.48
CA SER A 141 -12.46 -19.65 -3.48
C SER A 141 -11.67 -19.80 -2.17
N LEU A 142 -12.40 -19.87 -1.04
CA LEU A 142 -11.82 -20.02 0.29
C LEU A 142 -11.12 -21.37 0.47
N ALA A 143 -11.83 -22.47 0.18
CA ALA A 143 -11.30 -23.82 0.36
C ALA A 143 -10.47 -24.32 -0.83
N GLY A 144 -10.63 -23.73 -2.01
CA GLY A 144 -10.10 -24.26 -3.26
C GLY A 144 -10.94 -25.42 -3.81
N PRO A 145 -10.86 -25.71 -5.12
CA PRO A 145 -11.45 -26.92 -5.67
C PRO A 145 -10.70 -28.17 -5.18
N PRO A 146 -11.29 -29.37 -5.33
CA PRO A 146 -10.65 -30.61 -4.89
C PRO A 146 -9.23 -30.73 -5.45
N ARG A 147 -8.27 -31.07 -4.57
CA ARG A 147 -6.83 -31.20 -4.87
C ARG A 147 -6.09 -29.90 -5.21
N GLN A 148 -6.74 -28.75 -5.07
CA GLN A 148 -6.08 -27.45 -5.16
C GLN A 148 -6.16 -26.72 -3.82
N ARG A 149 -5.23 -25.80 -3.61
CA ARG A 149 -5.14 -24.98 -2.40
C ARG A 149 -5.97 -23.71 -2.58
N GLY A 150 -6.78 -23.38 -1.57
CA GLY A 150 -7.64 -22.20 -1.56
C GLY A 150 -6.96 -20.96 -0.98
N LEU A 151 -7.74 -19.90 -0.77
CA LEU A 151 -7.30 -18.71 -0.03
C LEU A 151 -6.95 -19.03 1.42
N LEU A 152 -7.67 -19.94 2.07
CA LEU A 152 -7.43 -20.28 3.48
C LEU A 152 -6.09 -21.01 3.67
N ASP A 153 -5.70 -21.89 2.74
CA ASP A 153 -4.37 -22.50 2.76
C ASP A 153 -3.27 -21.43 2.61
N LEU A 154 -3.48 -20.43 1.73
CA LEU A 154 -2.54 -19.33 1.55
C LEU A 154 -2.43 -18.47 2.81
N TRP A 155 -3.54 -18.11 3.44
CA TRP A 155 -3.51 -17.27 4.65
C TRP A 155 -2.83 -18.00 5.81
N ASN A 156 -3.06 -19.31 5.96
CA ASN A 156 -2.33 -20.12 6.94
C ASN A 156 -0.82 -20.13 6.64
N MET A 157 -0.42 -20.32 5.37
CA MET A 157 0.99 -20.24 4.99
C MET A 157 1.59 -18.86 5.29
N LYS A 158 0.83 -17.76 5.07
CA LYS A 158 1.29 -16.41 5.43
C LYS A 158 1.52 -16.24 6.93
N LEU A 159 0.68 -16.83 7.77
CA LEU A 159 0.92 -16.86 9.22
C LEU A 159 2.18 -17.66 9.56
N ASP A 160 2.38 -18.81 8.92
CA ASP A 160 3.58 -19.63 9.16
C ASP A 160 4.86 -18.91 8.67
N LEU A 161 4.76 -18.17 7.57
CA LEU A 161 5.82 -17.28 7.09
C LEU A 161 6.08 -16.14 8.06
N LEU A 162 5.03 -15.53 8.62
CA LEU A 162 5.17 -14.50 9.64
C LEU A 162 5.94 -15.04 10.84
N ASP A 163 5.50 -16.17 11.41
CA ASP A 163 6.15 -16.83 12.55
C ASP A 163 7.62 -17.18 12.24
N HIS A 164 7.93 -17.57 10.99
CA HIS A 164 9.30 -17.83 10.57
C HIS A 164 10.15 -16.55 10.46
N LEU A 165 9.59 -15.50 9.84
CA LEU A 165 10.26 -14.24 9.56
C LEU A 165 10.53 -13.47 10.86
N THR A 166 9.56 -13.41 11.78
CA THR A 166 9.69 -12.72 13.06
C THR A 166 10.36 -13.56 14.15
N GLY A 167 10.51 -14.88 13.95
CA GLY A 167 11.19 -15.78 14.87
C GLY A 167 12.61 -16.14 14.41
N PRO A 168 12.84 -17.35 13.85
CA PRO A 168 14.17 -17.84 13.50
C PRO A 168 14.96 -16.93 12.55
N PHE A 169 14.30 -16.35 11.54
CA PHE A 169 14.99 -15.52 10.55
C PHE A 169 15.45 -14.20 11.17
N LEU A 170 14.55 -13.46 11.84
CA LEU A 170 14.88 -12.22 12.53
C LEU A 170 16.01 -12.39 13.54
N THR A 171 15.97 -13.47 14.34
CA THR A 171 17.02 -13.79 15.31
C THR A 171 18.38 -14.02 14.62
N GLY A 172 18.38 -14.58 13.41
CA GLY A 172 19.59 -14.84 12.63
C GLY A 172 20.23 -13.58 12.01
N LEU A 173 19.49 -12.48 11.86
CA LEU A 173 19.98 -11.25 11.24
C LEU A 173 20.89 -10.42 12.15
N LYS A 174 20.90 -10.68 13.47
CA LYS A 174 21.68 -9.93 14.46
C LYS A 174 21.45 -8.41 14.41
N LEU A 175 20.21 -8.00 14.19
CA LEU A 175 19.77 -6.61 14.29
C LEU A 175 19.84 -6.12 15.75
N SER A 176 19.75 -4.82 15.97
CA SER A 176 19.72 -4.28 17.34
C SER A 176 18.43 -4.69 18.07
N ASP A 177 18.49 -4.80 19.39
CA ASP A 177 17.32 -5.18 20.21
C ASP A 177 16.14 -4.23 20.02
N GLY A 178 16.42 -2.93 19.80
CA GLY A 178 15.41 -1.91 19.51
C GLY A 178 14.67 -2.17 18.19
N GLU A 179 15.39 -2.54 17.13
CA GLU A 179 14.79 -2.88 15.84
C GLU A 179 14.00 -4.18 15.90
N VAL A 180 14.54 -5.21 16.57
CA VAL A 180 13.86 -6.48 16.77
C VAL A 180 12.53 -6.25 17.48
N LYS A 181 12.55 -5.48 18.58
CA LYS A 181 11.33 -5.13 19.32
C LYS A 181 10.34 -4.33 18.45
N ALA A 182 10.82 -3.32 17.72
CA ALA A 182 9.95 -2.51 16.86
C ALA A 182 9.25 -3.36 15.77
N LEU A 183 9.98 -4.29 15.15
CA LEU A 183 9.41 -5.22 14.17
C LEU A 183 8.39 -6.18 14.80
N LEU A 184 8.70 -6.74 15.98
CA LEU A 184 7.77 -7.63 16.69
C LEU A 184 6.49 -6.89 17.09
N ASP A 185 6.61 -5.70 17.69
CA ASP A 185 5.47 -4.88 18.10
C ASP A 185 4.60 -4.49 16.89
N ALA A 186 5.22 -4.14 15.75
CA ALA A 186 4.51 -3.74 14.54
C ALA A 186 3.79 -4.89 13.82
N TYR A 187 4.28 -6.13 13.91
CA TYR A 187 3.81 -7.26 13.10
C TYR A 187 3.23 -8.43 13.90
N ASP A 188 3.06 -8.29 15.22
CA ASP A 188 2.45 -9.32 16.08
C ASP A 188 1.02 -9.74 15.63
N SER A 189 0.22 -8.77 15.18
CA SER A 189 -1.17 -9.02 14.79
C SER A 189 -1.64 -8.08 13.67
N HIS A 190 -2.76 -8.41 13.02
CA HIS A 190 -3.43 -7.50 12.10
C HIS A 190 -3.82 -6.16 12.75
N GLN A 191 -4.09 -6.12 14.06
CA GLN A 191 -4.44 -4.88 14.75
C GLN A 191 -3.21 -3.98 14.97
N THR A 192 -2.09 -4.56 15.39
CA THR A 192 -0.84 -3.82 15.56
C THR A 192 -0.30 -3.36 14.21
N PHE A 193 -0.37 -4.21 13.17
CA PHE A 193 -0.03 -3.83 11.79
C PHE A 193 -0.87 -2.64 11.28
N ARG A 194 -2.20 -2.69 11.39
CA ARG A 194 -3.05 -1.55 10.99
C ARG A 194 -2.75 -0.28 11.77
N SER A 195 -2.36 -0.42 13.04
CA SER A 195 -1.98 0.73 13.87
C SER A 195 -0.63 1.31 13.45
N SER A 196 0.34 0.46 13.10
CA SER A 196 1.67 0.86 12.62
C SER A 196 1.63 1.50 11.23
N LEU A 197 0.63 1.18 10.39
CA LEU A 197 0.42 1.87 9.11
C LEU A 197 -0.03 3.33 9.25
N LYS A 198 -0.64 3.72 10.37
CA LYS A 198 -1.09 5.11 10.60
C LYS A 198 0.08 6.08 10.80
N SER A 199 1.22 5.57 11.24
CA SER A 199 2.44 6.35 11.44
C SER A 199 3.64 5.48 11.12
N LYS A 200 4.28 5.72 9.98
CA LYS A 200 5.51 5.02 9.58
C LYS A 200 6.77 5.61 10.25
N SER A 201 6.60 6.50 11.23
CA SER A 201 7.73 7.16 11.90
C SER A 201 8.71 6.20 12.56
N TRP A 202 8.21 5.12 13.14
CA TRP A 202 9.03 4.07 13.72
C TRP A 202 9.95 3.39 12.69
N GLN A 203 9.62 3.41 11.39
CA GLN A 203 10.48 2.85 10.34
C GLN A 203 11.71 3.71 10.07
N GLY A 204 11.70 5.00 10.44
CA GLY A 204 12.84 5.89 10.25
C GLY A 204 14.05 5.53 11.13
N ALA A 205 13.81 4.92 12.29
CA ALA A 205 14.86 4.47 13.20
C ALA A 205 15.42 3.07 12.85
N LEU A 206 14.91 2.43 11.78
CA LEU A 206 15.33 1.09 11.37
C LEU A 206 16.50 1.15 10.39
N SER A 207 17.42 0.20 10.50
CA SER A 207 18.43 -0.06 9.47
C SER A 207 17.78 -0.47 8.14
N ASP A 208 18.53 -0.39 7.05
CA ASP A 208 18.06 -0.79 5.72
C ASP A 208 17.61 -2.26 5.68
N ALA A 209 18.30 -3.14 6.41
CA ALA A 209 17.92 -4.55 6.54
C ALA A 209 16.56 -4.70 7.24
N ALA A 210 16.36 -3.99 8.35
CA ALA A 210 15.11 -3.99 9.09
C ALA A 210 13.95 -3.37 8.29
N ARG A 211 14.19 -2.26 7.56
CA ARG A 211 13.19 -1.65 6.66
C ARG A 211 12.80 -2.59 5.53
N LYS A 212 13.77 -3.21 4.86
CA LYS A 212 13.51 -4.18 3.79
C LYS A 212 12.75 -5.41 4.28
N LEU A 213 13.05 -5.91 5.49
CA LEU A 213 12.28 -6.97 6.13
C LEU A 213 10.85 -6.53 6.45
N SER A 214 10.69 -5.32 6.97
CA SER A 214 9.38 -4.69 7.21
C SER A 214 8.55 -4.59 5.92
N ASP A 215 9.15 -4.17 4.81
CA ASP A 215 8.48 -4.10 3.51
C ASP A 215 8.09 -5.50 3.00
N LEU A 216 8.98 -6.48 3.16
CA LEU A 216 8.70 -7.87 2.81
C LEU A 216 7.49 -8.41 3.60
N ILE A 217 7.47 -8.26 4.93
CA ILE A 217 6.37 -8.72 5.77
C ILE A 217 5.08 -7.99 5.39
N SER A 218 5.12 -6.67 5.25
CA SER A 218 3.96 -5.86 4.85
C SER A 218 3.38 -6.31 3.51
N GLY A 219 4.21 -6.52 2.48
CA GLY A 219 3.75 -6.87 1.14
C GLY A 219 3.35 -8.34 0.98
N VAL A 220 4.04 -9.26 1.65
CA VAL A 220 3.87 -10.71 1.47
C VAL A 220 2.87 -11.30 2.46
N VAL A 221 2.99 -10.94 3.75
CA VAL A 221 2.16 -11.50 4.82
C VAL A 221 0.83 -10.77 4.89
N PHE A 222 0.86 -9.44 4.98
CA PHE A 222 -0.37 -8.65 5.15
C PHE A 222 -0.94 -8.11 3.84
N GLY A 223 -0.11 -8.02 2.80
CA GLY A 223 -0.49 -7.58 1.46
C GLY A 223 -1.08 -8.69 0.59
N VAL A 224 -1.41 -8.34 -0.66
CA VAL A 224 -2.08 -9.22 -1.65
C VAL A 224 -1.37 -9.27 -2.98
N GLN A 225 -0.40 -8.39 -3.19
CA GLN A 225 0.27 -8.16 -4.47
C GLN A 225 0.99 -9.43 -4.94
N GLN A 226 1.47 -10.25 -4.00
CA GLN A 226 2.24 -11.46 -4.28
C GLN A 226 1.40 -12.75 -4.22
N ASP A 227 0.10 -12.68 -3.94
CA ASP A 227 -0.75 -13.87 -3.71
C ASP A 227 -0.77 -14.85 -4.88
N GLY A 228 -0.69 -14.36 -6.11
CA GLY A 228 -0.65 -15.21 -7.31
C GLY A 228 0.63 -16.08 -7.36
N VAL A 229 1.78 -15.48 -7.04
CA VAL A 229 3.06 -16.17 -6.98
C VAL A 229 3.06 -17.16 -5.82
N LEU A 230 2.64 -16.72 -4.63
CA LEU A 230 2.58 -17.55 -3.43
C LEU A 230 1.67 -18.78 -3.60
N LYS A 231 0.49 -18.61 -4.23
CA LYS A 231 -0.42 -19.73 -4.54
C LYS A 231 0.19 -20.74 -5.49
N THR A 232 1.07 -20.31 -6.39
CA THR A 232 1.75 -21.22 -7.32
C THR A 232 2.75 -22.08 -6.59
N THR A 233 3.55 -21.49 -5.69
CA THR A 233 4.50 -22.22 -4.83
C THR A 233 3.79 -23.15 -3.84
N LEU A 234 2.64 -22.74 -3.29
CA LEU A 234 1.86 -23.52 -2.32
C LEU A 234 1.35 -24.87 -2.87
N LYS A 235 1.36 -25.06 -4.19
CA LYS A 235 1.05 -26.36 -4.81
C LYS A 235 2.12 -27.40 -4.53
N GLY A 236 3.38 -26.99 -4.32
CA GLY A 236 4.53 -27.87 -4.13
C GLY A 236 4.76 -28.25 -2.66
N THR A 237 4.58 -27.32 -1.73
CA THR A 237 4.89 -27.55 -0.31
C THR A 237 4.00 -26.73 0.64
N VAL A 238 3.89 -27.23 1.88
CA VAL A 238 3.23 -26.57 3.01
C VAL A 238 4.22 -26.29 4.16
N ASP A 239 5.49 -26.65 4.01
CA ASP A 239 6.54 -26.29 4.97
C ASP A 239 7.07 -24.88 4.66
N PRO A 240 7.10 -23.95 5.62
CA PRO A 240 7.54 -22.57 5.36
C PRO A 240 8.98 -22.45 4.85
N LYS A 241 9.91 -23.28 5.34
CA LYS A 241 11.31 -23.24 4.91
C LYS A 241 11.46 -23.74 3.48
N GLU A 242 10.79 -24.84 3.16
CA GLU A 242 10.77 -25.36 1.80
C GLU A 242 10.08 -24.36 0.87
N PHE A 243 8.98 -23.74 1.31
CA PHE A 243 8.24 -22.74 0.56
C PHE A 243 9.12 -21.54 0.20
N LEU A 244 9.90 -21.03 1.16
CA LEU A 244 10.85 -19.95 0.92
C LEU A 244 11.93 -20.34 -0.10
N SER A 245 12.43 -21.58 -0.05
CA SER A 245 13.42 -22.08 -1.01
C SER A 245 12.86 -22.28 -2.42
N GLN A 246 11.56 -22.55 -2.54
CA GLN A 246 10.89 -22.78 -3.82
C GLN A 246 10.29 -21.50 -4.43
N CYS A 247 10.27 -20.39 -3.69
CA CYS A 247 9.77 -19.10 -4.18
C CYS A 247 10.95 -18.18 -4.54
N PRO A 248 11.31 -18.03 -5.84
CA PRO A 248 12.50 -17.28 -6.24
C PRO A 248 12.48 -15.82 -5.77
N LEU A 249 11.30 -15.20 -5.77
CA LEU A 249 11.10 -13.84 -5.29
C LEU A 249 11.50 -13.71 -3.82
N LEU A 250 10.96 -14.57 -2.95
CA LEU A 250 11.25 -14.50 -1.51
C LEU A 250 12.70 -14.87 -1.23
N GLN A 251 13.25 -15.85 -1.94
CA GLN A 251 14.64 -16.25 -1.81
C GLN A 251 15.60 -15.08 -2.12
N ALA A 252 15.37 -14.36 -3.23
CA ALA A 252 16.17 -13.21 -3.61
C ALA A 252 16.09 -12.10 -2.54
N THR A 253 14.87 -11.73 -2.11
CA THR A 253 14.69 -10.68 -1.12
C THR A 253 15.28 -11.05 0.24
N MET A 254 15.17 -12.31 0.68
CA MET A 254 15.81 -12.77 1.92
C MET A 254 17.34 -12.74 1.85
N GLY A 255 17.91 -13.04 0.68
CA GLY A 255 19.34 -12.90 0.41
C GLY A 255 19.78 -11.44 0.57
N GLU A 256 19.08 -10.51 -0.08
CA GLU A 256 19.32 -9.06 0.04
C GLU A 256 19.27 -8.59 1.50
N ILE A 257 18.23 -8.97 2.25
CA ILE A 257 18.08 -8.59 3.66
C ILE A 257 19.26 -9.11 4.49
N THR A 258 19.67 -10.36 4.25
CA THR A 258 20.81 -10.97 4.96
C THR A 258 22.11 -10.24 4.65
N ASP A 259 22.33 -9.85 3.41
CA ASP A 259 23.54 -9.14 2.99
C ASP A 259 23.57 -7.71 3.53
N LEU A 260 22.44 -7.01 3.56
CA LEU A 260 22.31 -5.71 4.22
C LEU A 260 22.61 -5.81 5.72
N ALA A 261 22.08 -6.82 6.41
CA ALA A 261 22.34 -7.03 7.83
C ALA A 261 23.82 -7.30 8.11
N LYS A 262 24.48 -8.14 7.29
CA LYS A 262 25.93 -8.40 7.40
C LYS A 262 26.77 -7.14 7.17
N LYS A 263 26.42 -6.31 6.18
CA LYS A 263 27.11 -5.05 5.91
C LYS A 263 27.01 -4.10 7.10
N ALA A 264 25.86 -4.01 7.75
CA ALA A 264 25.68 -3.18 8.95
C ALA A 264 26.59 -3.64 10.12
N VAL A 265 26.69 -4.95 10.37
CA VAL A 265 27.54 -5.52 11.42
C VAL A 265 29.04 -5.32 11.12
N LEU A 266 29.45 -5.44 9.86
CA LEU A 266 30.84 -5.22 9.43
C LEU A 266 31.22 -3.73 9.44
N GLY A 267 30.28 -2.83 9.13
CA GLY A 267 30.50 -1.39 9.18
C GLY A 267 30.63 -0.82 10.60
N HIS A 268 30.13 -1.54 11.62
CA HIS A 268 30.25 -1.14 13.03
C HIS A 268 31.48 -1.74 13.75
N SER A 269 32.16 -2.73 13.14
CA SER A 269 33.36 -3.35 13.72
C SER A 269 34.69 -2.80 13.18
N GLY A 270 34.64 -1.77 12.33
CA GLY A 270 35.81 -0.96 11.99
C GLY A 270 36.04 0.13 13.02
N GLU A 271 37.11 0.01 13.80
CA GLU A 271 37.84 1.20 14.28
C GLU A 271 37.90 2.19 13.10
N ARG A 272 37.30 3.37 13.28
CA ARG A 272 37.58 4.53 12.43
C ARG A 272 39.05 4.88 12.62
N LEU A 273 39.94 4.16 11.92
CA LEU A 273 41.28 4.63 11.66
C LEU A 273 41.13 5.80 10.70
N ALA A 274 41.33 6.99 11.26
CA ALA A 274 41.38 8.23 10.54
C ALA A 274 42.34 8.12 9.35
N GLY A 275 41.80 8.35 8.16
CA GLY A 275 42.54 8.85 7.02
C GLY A 275 43.39 7.85 6.26
N GLN A 276 42.76 7.00 5.43
CA GLN A 276 43.27 6.76 4.08
C GLN A 276 42.10 6.61 3.08
N PRO A 277 42.04 7.43 2.01
CA PRO A 277 41.05 7.26 0.96
C PRO A 277 41.41 6.06 0.07
N LEU A 278 40.42 5.24 -0.26
CA LEU A 278 40.52 4.25 -1.33
C LEU A 278 40.54 4.98 -2.70
N PRO A 279 41.39 4.56 -3.65
CA PRO A 279 41.47 5.20 -4.95
C PRO A 279 40.37 4.64 -5.85
N GLY A 280 39.33 5.44 -6.10
CA GLY A 280 38.29 5.10 -7.08
C GLY A 280 36.93 5.77 -6.87
N ASP A 281 36.65 6.32 -5.68
CA ASP A 281 35.40 7.06 -5.46
C ASP A 281 35.56 8.49 -5.99
N GLU A 282 35.08 8.70 -7.20
CA GLU A 282 34.80 10.03 -7.71
C GLU A 282 33.84 10.74 -6.76
N ALA A 283 34.17 11.99 -6.44
CA ALA A 283 33.55 12.80 -5.41
C ALA A 283 32.03 12.86 -5.53
N HIS A 284 31.34 12.02 -4.75
CA HIS A 284 30.06 12.43 -4.19
C HIS A 284 30.34 13.69 -3.37
N VAL A 285 29.75 14.81 -3.79
CA VAL A 285 29.66 16.02 -2.98
C VAL A 285 29.12 15.56 -1.63
N ALA A 286 29.97 15.62 -0.60
CA ALA A 286 29.54 15.31 0.75
C ALA A 286 28.37 16.24 1.07
N ASP A 287 27.18 15.67 1.25
CA ASP A 287 26.07 16.37 1.86
C ASP A 287 26.60 17.00 3.15
N GLU A 288 26.58 18.33 3.24
CA GLU A 288 26.85 19.02 4.49
C GLU A 288 25.75 18.59 5.46
N ASP A 289 26.06 17.64 6.34
CA ASP A 289 25.15 17.13 7.35
C ASP A 289 24.91 18.27 8.37
N PHE A 290 23.84 19.03 8.15
CA PHE A 290 23.44 20.14 9.04
C PHE A 290 23.20 19.59 10.44
N SER A 291 23.92 20.12 11.43
CA SER A 291 23.77 19.69 12.81
C SER A 291 22.43 20.17 13.38
N LEU A 292 21.92 19.53 14.44
CA LEU A 292 20.68 20.00 15.08
C LEU A 292 20.84 21.44 15.62
N GLU A 293 22.07 21.81 15.99
CA GLU A 293 22.45 23.16 16.39
C GLU A 293 22.23 24.20 15.28
N ASP A 294 22.23 23.77 14.01
CA ASP A 294 22.01 24.62 12.84
C ASP A 294 20.52 24.74 12.48
N LEU A 295 19.69 23.79 12.93
CA LEU A 295 18.28 23.64 12.52
C LEU A 295 17.29 24.13 13.58
N VAL A 296 17.69 24.17 14.86
CA VAL A 296 16.77 24.44 15.98
C VAL A 296 17.37 25.42 16.97
N ASP A 297 16.51 26.24 17.60
CA ASP A 297 16.93 27.21 18.61
C ASP A 297 17.64 26.54 19.80
N LYS A 298 18.71 27.18 20.29
CA LYS A 298 19.54 26.66 21.41
C LYS A 298 18.73 26.39 22.69
N GLU A 299 17.69 27.16 22.95
CA GLU A 299 16.81 26.95 24.11
C GLU A 299 15.94 25.70 23.99
N LEU A 300 15.58 25.32 22.77
CA LEU A 300 14.82 24.10 22.47
C LEU A 300 15.75 22.89 22.54
N LEU A 301 16.97 23.01 22.01
CA LEU A 301 18.01 21.97 22.10
C LEU A 301 18.35 21.61 23.55
N GLN A 302 18.45 22.61 24.44
CA GLN A 302 18.78 22.39 25.85
C GLN A 302 17.67 21.71 26.64
N LYS A 303 16.43 21.76 26.15
CA LYS A 303 15.25 21.16 26.77
C LYS A 303 14.86 19.84 26.11
N ASP A 304 15.55 19.46 25.05
CA ASP A 304 15.28 18.24 24.30
C ASP A 304 15.71 17.00 25.10
N ASP A 305 14.85 15.98 25.08
CA ASP A 305 15.07 14.68 25.70
C ASP A 305 15.63 13.64 24.70
N GLY A 306 16.16 14.12 23.56
CA GLY A 306 16.61 13.30 22.45
C GLY A 306 15.52 13.06 21.39
N THR A 307 14.34 13.67 21.52
CA THR A 307 13.27 13.53 20.53
C THR A 307 13.55 14.35 19.27
N LEU A 308 14.23 15.49 19.33
CA LEU A 308 14.56 16.29 18.14
C LEU A 308 15.45 15.54 17.14
N GLN A 309 16.38 14.72 17.62
CA GLN A 309 17.21 13.86 16.75
C GLN A 309 16.35 12.81 16.03
N GLN A 310 15.42 12.18 16.74
CA GLN A 310 14.46 11.24 16.14
C GLN A 310 13.59 11.92 15.08
N TRP A 311 13.18 13.17 15.32
CA TRP A 311 12.42 13.96 14.34
C TRP A 311 13.25 14.39 13.14
N LYS A 312 14.53 14.75 13.32
CA LYS A 312 15.46 15.04 12.21
C LYS A 312 15.61 13.81 11.32
N GLU A 313 15.88 12.65 11.91
CA GLU A 313 15.99 11.38 11.20
C GLU A 313 14.68 11.00 10.51
N PHE A 314 13.54 11.16 11.18
CA PHE A 314 12.22 10.93 10.59
C PHE A 314 11.95 11.85 9.39
N ALA A 315 12.26 13.13 9.49
CA ALA A 315 12.08 14.10 8.41
C ALA A 315 12.98 13.78 7.21
N ALA A 316 14.26 13.46 7.46
CA ALA A 316 15.20 13.04 6.41
C ALA A 316 14.69 11.79 5.67
N ASN A 317 14.20 10.80 6.42
CA ASN A 317 13.65 9.57 5.84
C ASN A 317 12.35 9.81 5.05
N LEU A 318 11.46 10.70 5.50
CA LEU A 318 10.26 11.08 4.75
C LEU A 318 10.62 11.77 3.43
N VAL A 319 11.58 12.70 3.48
CA VAL A 319 12.08 13.38 2.29
C VAL A 319 12.70 12.34 1.35
N ASP A 320 13.58 11.46 1.81
CA ASP A 320 14.21 10.45 0.97
C ASP A 320 13.21 9.43 0.38
N GLN A 321 12.15 9.12 1.13
CA GLN A 321 11.07 8.23 0.67
C GLN A 321 10.29 8.83 -0.51
N PHE A 322 9.88 10.09 -0.40
CA PHE A 322 8.89 10.71 -1.30
C PHE A 322 9.44 11.80 -2.22
N VAL A 323 10.63 12.32 -1.93
CA VAL A 323 11.21 13.50 -2.56
C VAL A 323 12.63 13.19 -3.00
N THR A 324 12.81 12.97 -4.29
CA THR A 324 14.14 12.93 -4.89
C THR A 324 14.52 14.35 -5.31
N ILE A 325 15.44 14.99 -4.57
CA ILE A 325 16.00 16.28 -4.96
C ILE A 325 17.08 16.01 -6.01
N VAL A 326 16.99 16.68 -7.15
CA VAL A 326 18.06 16.62 -8.15
C VAL A 326 18.56 18.00 -8.47
N SER A 327 19.85 18.20 -8.25
CA SER A 327 20.54 19.43 -8.56
C SER A 327 20.67 19.58 -10.07
N ASP A 328 20.18 20.70 -10.62
CA ASP A 328 20.38 21.06 -12.03
C ASP A 328 21.79 21.65 -12.18
N ASP A 329 22.79 20.79 -12.39
CA ASP A 329 24.14 21.27 -12.65
C ASP A 329 24.23 21.76 -14.09
N LEU A 330 24.06 23.07 -14.27
CA LEU A 330 23.92 23.81 -15.54
C LEU A 330 25.04 23.58 -16.58
N LYS A 331 26.09 22.83 -16.23
CA LYS A 331 27.33 22.69 -17.00
C LYS A 331 27.43 21.40 -17.82
N VAL A 332 26.67 20.35 -17.49
CA VAL A 332 26.79 19.04 -18.18
C VAL A 332 25.56 18.79 -19.05
N ALA A 333 25.68 19.17 -20.32
CA ALA A 333 24.61 19.09 -21.31
C ALA A 333 24.44 17.70 -21.95
N THR A 334 24.66 16.61 -21.22
CA THR A 334 24.53 15.24 -21.77
C THR A 334 23.43 14.45 -21.06
N MET A 335 22.52 13.87 -21.85
CA MET A 335 21.46 12.98 -21.35
C MET A 335 22.01 11.75 -20.62
N ASP A 336 23.29 11.42 -20.81
CA ASP A 336 24.00 10.37 -20.09
C ASP A 336 24.19 10.68 -18.60
N TRP A 337 24.42 11.96 -18.23
CA TRP A 337 24.40 12.39 -16.83
C TRP A 337 23.01 12.20 -16.22
N ALA A 338 21.97 12.53 -16.99
CA ALA A 338 20.60 12.33 -16.54
C ALA A 338 20.31 10.83 -16.34
N LYS A 339 20.77 9.96 -17.24
CA LYS A 339 20.65 8.52 -17.03
C LYS A 339 21.34 8.08 -15.74
N ALA A 340 22.60 8.44 -15.54
CA ALA A 340 23.36 8.04 -14.36
C ALA A 340 22.80 8.61 -13.04
N SER A 341 22.25 9.83 -13.06
CA SER A 341 21.77 10.53 -11.86
C SER A 341 20.31 10.21 -11.53
N PHE A 342 19.49 9.87 -12.53
CA PHE A 342 18.06 9.66 -12.35
C PHE A 342 17.60 8.20 -12.56
N SER A 343 18.41 7.30 -13.15
CA SER A 343 17.97 5.92 -13.45
C SER A 343 17.67 5.11 -12.20
N ASP A 344 18.46 5.27 -11.15
CA ASP A 344 18.34 4.42 -9.96
C ASP A 344 17.31 4.96 -8.96
N ALA A 345 17.07 6.28 -8.95
CA ALA A 345 16.22 6.96 -7.96
C ALA A 345 14.77 7.22 -8.43
N ILE A 346 14.53 7.46 -9.73
CA ILE A 346 13.21 7.84 -10.26
C ILE A 346 12.52 6.69 -11.02
N LEU A 347 13.27 5.86 -11.73
CA LEU A 347 12.69 4.82 -12.60
C LEU A 347 12.33 3.51 -11.89
N THR A 348 12.96 3.23 -10.75
CA THR A 348 12.63 2.06 -9.91
C THR A 348 11.37 2.26 -9.08
N LYS A 349 10.98 3.52 -8.79
CA LYS A 349 9.86 3.85 -7.88
C LYS A 349 8.49 4.00 -8.57
N ILE A 350 8.43 4.22 -9.89
CA ILE A 350 7.17 4.58 -10.59
C ILE A 350 6.82 3.54 -11.66
N ASP A 351 6.15 2.46 -11.24
CA ASP A 351 5.43 1.58 -12.16
C ASP A 351 4.01 2.14 -12.38
N GLY A 352 3.71 2.62 -13.60
CA GLY A 352 2.42 3.23 -13.92
C GLY A 352 2.50 4.57 -14.66
N ARG A 353 1.59 5.49 -14.33
CA ARG A 353 1.45 6.83 -14.95
C ARG A 353 2.32 7.85 -14.22
N ALA A 354 3.06 8.67 -14.95
CA ALA A 354 3.87 9.74 -14.37
C ALA A 354 3.39 11.13 -14.82
N LEU A 355 3.58 12.13 -13.95
CA LEU A 355 3.25 13.52 -14.21
C LEU A 355 4.52 14.37 -14.07
N PHE A 356 4.82 15.14 -15.12
CA PHE A 356 5.80 16.22 -15.07
C PHE A 356 5.06 17.56 -14.99
N LEU A 357 5.16 18.26 -13.86
CA LEU A 357 4.55 19.57 -13.64
C LEU A 357 5.60 20.67 -13.66
N TYR A 358 5.44 21.64 -14.55
CA TYR A 358 6.28 22.83 -14.62
C TYR A 358 5.47 24.07 -14.26
N ASP A 359 5.83 24.73 -13.16
CA ASP A 359 5.20 25.97 -12.72
C ASP A 359 6.09 27.18 -13.03
N VAL A 360 5.65 28.06 -13.94
CA VAL A 360 6.38 29.28 -14.29
C VAL A 360 6.55 30.23 -13.11
N LYS A 361 5.60 30.26 -12.17
CA LYS A 361 5.66 31.17 -11.02
C LYS A 361 6.80 30.80 -10.07
N ILE A 362 7.07 29.48 -9.95
CA ILE A 362 8.15 28.94 -9.11
C ILE A 362 9.47 28.89 -9.90
N ALA A 363 9.45 28.32 -11.11
CA ALA A 363 10.67 28.11 -11.89
C ALA A 363 11.26 29.42 -12.47
N GLY A 364 10.44 30.45 -12.62
CA GLY A 364 10.80 31.71 -13.24
C GLY A 364 11.27 32.80 -12.28
N GLU A 365 11.40 32.53 -10.97
CA GLU A 365 11.59 33.52 -9.90
C GLU A 365 12.41 34.74 -10.35
N ALA A 366 11.80 35.91 -10.22
CA ALA A 366 12.42 37.18 -10.58
C ALA A 366 13.48 37.54 -9.53
N SER A 367 14.75 37.44 -9.90
CA SER A 367 15.88 37.78 -9.03
C SER A 367 15.94 39.27 -8.67
N SER A 368 15.27 40.13 -9.42
CA SER A 368 15.16 41.58 -9.16
C SER A 368 13.70 42.04 -9.19
N ASN A 369 13.28 42.76 -8.15
CA ASN A 369 11.95 43.33 -7.96
C ASN A 369 10.77 42.32 -8.12
N PRO A 370 10.79 41.19 -7.39
CA PRO A 370 9.74 40.16 -7.50
C PRO A 370 8.34 40.70 -7.22
N ASN A 371 8.22 41.67 -6.32
CA ASN A 371 6.97 42.34 -5.96
C ASN A 371 6.29 43.11 -7.10
N SER A 372 6.98 43.39 -8.21
CA SER A 372 6.47 44.26 -9.29
C SER A 372 6.57 43.62 -10.68
N ARG A 373 7.12 42.42 -10.80
CA ARG A 373 7.31 41.74 -12.08
C ARG A 373 6.79 40.31 -12.03
N PRO A 374 5.95 39.88 -12.98
CA PRO A 374 5.60 38.48 -13.11
C PRO A 374 6.85 37.66 -13.49
N PRO A 375 7.02 36.44 -12.94
CA PRO A 375 8.12 35.54 -13.27
C PRO A 375 8.25 35.31 -14.78
N SER A 376 9.48 35.31 -15.29
CA SER A 376 9.73 35.10 -16.71
C SER A 376 9.73 33.61 -17.05
N PHE A 377 9.06 33.22 -18.13
CA PHE A 377 9.17 31.87 -18.67
C PHE A 377 10.60 31.57 -19.13
N ARG A 378 11.18 30.48 -18.61
CA ARG A 378 12.53 30.02 -18.94
C ARG A 378 12.46 28.82 -19.90
N ASN A 379 12.47 29.09 -21.21
CA ASN A 379 12.33 28.07 -22.26
C ASN A 379 13.38 26.94 -22.11
N SER A 380 14.65 27.30 -21.90
CA SER A 380 15.74 26.33 -21.73
C SER A 380 15.53 25.37 -20.55
N HIS A 381 14.90 25.85 -19.47
CA HIS A 381 14.65 25.06 -18.27
C HIS A 381 13.51 24.06 -18.50
N LEU A 382 12.37 24.52 -19.05
CA LEU A 382 11.29 23.61 -19.43
C LEU A 382 11.77 22.57 -20.44
N LYS A 383 12.48 23.01 -21.50
CA LYS A 383 13.00 22.13 -22.54
C LYS A 383 13.85 21.01 -21.94
N ARG A 384 14.80 21.34 -21.07
CA ARG A 384 15.66 20.35 -20.41
C ARG A 384 14.88 19.39 -19.51
N GLY A 385 13.98 19.91 -18.68
CA GLY A 385 13.16 19.09 -17.78
C GLY A 385 12.27 18.11 -18.54
N ALA A 386 11.58 18.59 -19.58
CA ALA A 386 10.71 17.76 -20.41
C ALA A 386 11.50 16.70 -21.20
N GLN A 387 12.65 17.08 -21.77
CA GLN A 387 13.56 16.16 -22.45
C GLN A 387 14.07 15.06 -21.52
N THR A 388 14.48 15.43 -20.31
CA THR A 388 14.96 14.48 -19.29
C THR A 388 13.84 13.54 -18.85
N PHE A 389 12.66 14.08 -18.58
CA PHE A 389 11.48 13.29 -18.22
C PHE A 389 11.15 12.25 -19.30
N VAL A 390 11.05 12.67 -20.57
CA VAL A 390 10.77 11.78 -21.70
C VAL A 390 11.88 10.75 -21.89
N TYR A 391 13.14 11.14 -21.76
CA TYR A 391 14.28 10.23 -21.88
C TYR A 391 14.27 9.12 -20.81
N LEU A 392 13.99 9.47 -19.57
CA LEU A 392 13.94 8.51 -18.48
C LEU A 392 12.75 7.57 -18.63
N ARG A 393 11.62 8.09 -19.11
CA ARG A 393 10.35 7.37 -19.30
C ARG A 393 10.21 6.73 -20.69
N GLU A 394 11.31 6.65 -21.44
CA GLU A 394 11.31 6.20 -22.83
C GLU A 394 10.68 4.81 -22.96
N ASP A 395 9.70 4.69 -23.85
CA ASP A 395 9.08 3.41 -24.20
C ASP A 395 9.85 2.80 -25.38
N LYS A 396 10.03 1.47 -25.36
CA LYS A 396 10.66 0.74 -26.48
C LYS A 396 9.88 0.93 -27.77
N ASP A 397 8.56 1.07 -27.67
CA ASP A 397 7.67 1.20 -28.82
C ASP A 397 7.55 2.66 -29.31
N HIS A 398 7.89 3.64 -28.46
CA HIS A 398 7.81 5.07 -28.76
C HIS A 398 9.07 5.83 -28.32
N PRO A 399 10.23 5.55 -28.94
CA PRO A 399 11.48 6.21 -28.58
C PRO A 399 11.39 7.71 -28.86
N LYS A 400 11.98 8.52 -27.97
CA LYS A 400 12.00 9.99 -28.05
C LYS A 400 10.64 10.69 -28.07
N ASP A 401 9.60 10.04 -27.54
CA ASP A 401 8.25 10.63 -27.45
C ASP A 401 7.63 10.49 -26.07
N ILE A 402 6.57 11.26 -25.81
CA ILE A 402 5.84 11.17 -24.54
C ILE A 402 5.24 9.75 -24.45
N ASN A 403 5.56 9.04 -23.37
CA ASN A 403 4.97 7.73 -23.09
C ASN A 403 3.42 7.85 -23.05
N PRO A 404 2.65 6.93 -23.64
CA PRO A 404 1.18 6.99 -23.63
C PRO A 404 0.53 7.09 -22.23
N LYS A 405 1.25 6.70 -21.18
CA LYS A 405 0.80 6.75 -19.78
C LYS A 405 1.13 8.07 -19.08
N ASP A 406 1.95 8.93 -19.68
CA ASP A 406 2.53 10.09 -19.02
C ASP A 406 1.88 11.40 -19.45
N VAL A 407 2.00 12.40 -18.58
CA VAL A 407 1.43 13.73 -18.78
C VAL A 407 2.47 14.79 -18.46
N ILE A 408 2.58 15.80 -19.33
CA ILE A 408 3.33 17.02 -19.07
C ILE A 408 2.33 18.16 -18.86
N LEU A 409 2.37 18.80 -17.68
CA LEU A 409 1.57 19.97 -17.33
C LEU A 409 2.47 21.19 -17.20
N VAL A 410 2.06 22.31 -17.81
CA VAL A 410 2.78 23.59 -17.73
C VAL A 410 1.82 24.71 -17.34
N LEU A 411 2.07 25.34 -16.20
CA LEU A 411 1.33 26.53 -15.73
C LEU A 411 2.02 27.79 -16.26
N ASP A 412 1.30 28.63 -17.01
CA ASP A 412 1.91 29.73 -17.79
C ASP A 412 2.06 31.06 -17.05
N ALA A 413 1.67 31.09 -15.78
CA ALA A 413 1.63 32.28 -14.94
C ALA A 413 0.72 33.42 -15.48
N GLY A 414 -0.27 33.08 -16.32
CA GLY A 414 -1.25 34.01 -16.90
C GLY A 414 -0.65 35.04 -17.87
N LYS A 415 0.59 34.84 -18.33
CA LYS A 415 1.25 35.76 -19.26
C LYS A 415 0.95 35.40 -20.71
N SER A 416 0.38 36.37 -21.45
CA SER A 416 0.16 36.25 -22.89
C SER A 416 1.48 36.08 -23.65
N GLY A 417 1.47 35.21 -24.66
CA GLY A 417 2.65 34.90 -25.50
C GLY A 417 3.53 33.73 -25.03
N ASN A 418 3.35 33.21 -23.81
CA ASN A 418 4.11 32.03 -23.35
C ASN A 418 3.74 30.75 -24.12
N GLU A 419 2.54 30.68 -24.69
CA GLU A 419 2.01 29.49 -25.37
C GLU A 419 2.94 28.92 -26.46
N THR A 420 3.40 29.79 -27.37
CA THR A 420 4.29 29.39 -28.46
C THR A 420 5.65 28.94 -27.93
N ALA A 421 6.14 29.62 -26.89
CA ALA A 421 7.42 29.30 -26.26
C ALA A 421 7.36 27.97 -25.48
N ILE A 422 6.23 27.65 -24.84
CA ILE A 422 5.99 26.38 -24.18
C ILE A 422 5.95 25.25 -25.22
N ALA A 423 5.18 25.43 -26.29
CA ALA A 423 5.08 24.42 -27.35
C ALA A 423 6.42 24.15 -28.05
N SER A 424 7.24 25.18 -28.25
CA SER A 424 8.58 25.04 -28.85
C SER A 424 9.63 24.47 -27.90
N SER A 425 9.37 24.44 -26.59
CA SER A 425 10.25 23.80 -25.61
C SER A 425 10.12 22.28 -25.62
N LEU A 426 9.01 21.74 -26.13
CA LEU A 426 8.73 20.30 -26.20
C LEU A 426 9.29 19.70 -27.51
N ILE A 427 10.62 19.73 -27.59
CA ILE A 427 11.45 19.20 -28.67
C ILE A 427 12.55 18.31 -28.11
N TRP A 428 13.02 17.37 -28.90
CA TRP A 428 14.15 16.50 -28.58
C TRP A 428 15.51 17.19 -28.81
N THR A 429 16.59 16.51 -28.44
CA THR A 429 17.96 17.01 -28.58
C THR A 429 18.39 17.15 -30.04
N ASP A 430 17.83 16.33 -30.94
CA ASP A 430 18.02 16.42 -32.39
C ASP A 430 17.12 17.49 -33.06
N GLY A 431 16.33 18.22 -32.28
CA GLY A 431 15.43 19.27 -32.76
C GLY A 431 14.07 18.78 -33.26
N SER A 432 13.82 17.47 -33.26
CA SER A 432 12.49 16.93 -33.57
C SER A 432 11.45 17.31 -32.50
N HIS A 433 10.19 17.49 -32.88
CA HIS A 433 9.11 17.77 -31.92
C HIS A 433 8.52 16.46 -31.37
N PHE A 434 8.17 16.44 -30.09
CA PHE A 434 7.35 15.36 -29.51
C PHE A 434 5.99 15.29 -30.21
N LYS A 435 5.50 14.08 -30.50
CA LYS A 435 4.12 13.88 -30.98
C LYS A 435 3.20 13.95 -29.78
N LYS A 436 2.44 15.03 -29.73
CA LYS A 436 1.66 15.38 -28.55
C LYS A 436 0.32 15.95 -28.93
N ASP A 437 -0.68 15.56 -28.17
CA ASP A 437 -1.95 16.27 -28.10
C ASP A 437 -1.86 17.34 -27.02
N LYS A 438 -2.45 18.49 -27.30
CA LYS A 438 -2.47 19.63 -26.38
C LYS A 438 -3.89 19.93 -25.96
N SER A 439 -4.11 19.97 -24.65
CA SER A 439 -5.31 20.49 -24.02
C SER A 439 -4.96 21.73 -23.19
N VAL A 440 -5.88 22.70 -23.13
CA VAL A 440 -5.68 23.93 -22.35
C VAL A 440 -6.81 24.05 -21.34
N PHE A 441 -6.44 24.17 -20.07
CA PHE A 441 -7.36 24.42 -18.98
C PHE A 441 -7.16 25.83 -18.45
N HIS A 442 -8.27 26.52 -18.14
CA HIS A 442 -8.24 27.79 -17.46
C HIS A 442 -8.40 27.54 -15.96
N ILE A 443 -7.38 27.86 -15.19
CA ILE A 443 -7.39 27.72 -13.73
C ILE A 443 -7.72 29.08 -13.15
N VAL A 444 -8.71 29.11 -12.26
CA VAL A 444 -9.06 30.28 -11.46
C VAL A 444 -8.91 29.89 -10.00
N TYR A 445 -8.03 30.58 -9.29
CA TYR A 445 -7.76 30.32 -7.89
C TYR A 445 -8.84 30.93 -7.00
N SER A 446 -9.22 30.18 -5.96
CA SER A 446 -9.94 30.74 -4.82
C SER A 446 -9.04 31.69 -4.04
N GLU A 447 -9.63 32.50 -3.18
CA GLU A 447 -8.88 33.40 -2.29
C GLU A 447 -7.93 32.62 -1.36
N ASP A 448 -8.37 31.48 -0.82
CA ASP A 448 -7.54 30.62 0.02
C ASP A 448 -6.32 30.07 -0.75
N SER A 449 -6.53 29.54 -1.96
CA SER A 449 -5.43 29.03 -2.78
C SER A 449 -4.47 30.12 -3.23
N LEU A 450 -4.96 31.35 -3.45
CA LEU A 450 -4.10 32.50 -3.72
C LEU A 450 -3.22 32.84 -2.52
N ASN A 451 -3.79 32.80 -1.30
CA ASN A 451 -3.06 33.10 -0.08
C ASN A 451 -1.97 32.06 0.20
N GLU A 452 -2.29 30.77 0.04
CA GLU A 452 -1.29 29.69 0.12
C GLU A 452 -0.17 29.88 -0.90
N ARG A 453 -0.52 30.22 -2.14
CA ARG A 453 0.47 30.40 -3.21
C ARG A 453 1.36 31.62 -3.02
N ARG A 454 0.83 32.70 -2.41
CA ARG A 454 1.60 33.88 -2.01
C ARG A 454 2.62 33.56 -0.91
N ALA A 455 2.36 32.57 -0.06
CA ALA A 455 3.30 32.17 0.99
C ALA A 455 4.58 31.52 0.42
N VAL A 456 4.49 30.89 -0.75
CA VAL A 456 5.61 30.15 -1.36
C VAL A 456 6.21 30.82 -2.60
N THR A 457 5.57 31.87 -3.13
CA THR A 457 6.03 32.56 -4.35
C THR A 457 6.49 33.98 -4.03
N ARG A 458 7.71 34.33 -4.44
CA ARG A 458 8.17 35.72 -4.41
C ARG A 458 7.56 36.49 -5.59
N GLY A 459 6.50 37.26 -5.35
CA GLY A 459 6.01 38.26 -6.30
C GLY A 459 4.51 38.25 -6.58
N ILE A 460 4.14 38.76 -7.76
CA ILE A 460 2.74 38.87 -8.17
C ILE A 460 2.20 37.49 -8.55
N VAL A 461 1.19 37.01 -7.81
CA VAL A 461 0.42 35.81 -8.13
C VAL A 461 -0.91 36.25 -8.75
N GLN A 462 -1.09 35.95 -10.03
CA GLN A 462 -2.36 36.18 -10.73
C GLN A 462 -3.43 35.17 -10.29
N GLN A 463 -4.68 35.63 -10.24
CA GLN A 463 -5.85 34.85 -9.87
C GLN A 463 -6.23 33.81 -10.92
N ASP A 464 -5.94 34.09 -12.18
CA ASP A 464 -6.14 33.18 -13.28
C ASP A 464 -4.81 32.82 -13.95
N GLU A 465 -4.71 31.60 -14.45
CA GLU A 465 -3.66 31.18 -15.36
C GLU A 465 -4.12 30.03 -16.26
N ARG A 466 -3.33 29.74 -17.29
CA ARG A 466 -3.59 28.61 -18.18
C ARG A 466 -2.67 27.46 -17.82
N MET A 467 -3.25 26.27 -17.75
CA MET A 467 -2.54 25.01 -17.66
C MET A 467 -2.56 24.32 -19.02
N TYR A 468 -1.37 24.19 -19.61
CA TYR A 468 -1.16 23.44 -20.83
C TYR A 468 -0.87 21.99 -20.48
N MET A 469 -1.74 21.09 -20.92
CA MET A 469 -1.56 19.65 -20.77
C MET A 469 -1.12 19.06 -22.10
N PHE A 470 -0.03 18.31 -22.07
CA PHE A 470 0.51 17.58 -23.20
C PHE A 470 0.56 16.09 -22.91
N THR A 471 0.00 15.31 -23.80
CA THR A 471 -0.05 13.84 -23.73
C THR A 471 0.41 13.24 -25.05
N SER A 472 0.79 11.96 -25.05
CA SER A 472 1.03 11.25 -26.31
C SER A 472 -0.20 11.31 -27.23
N SER A 473 0.00 11.42 -28.55
CA SER A 473 -1.07 11.38 -29.54
C SER A 473 -1.80 10.02 -29.63
N GLU A 474 -1.23 8.98 -29.01
CA GLU A 474 -1.82 7.64 -28.95
C GLU A 474 -2.54 7.36 -27.62
N ALA A 475 -2.55 8.34 -26.71
CA ALA A 475 -3.16 8.19 -25.40
C ALA A 475 -4.69 8.06 -25.53
N THR A 476 -5.23 6.90 -25.18
CA THR A 476 -6.68 6.63 -25.20
C THR A 476 -7.33 7.15 -23.93
N TRP A 477 -7.58 8.47 -23.86
CA TRP A 477 -8.22 9.13 -22.71
C TRP A 477 -9.75 8.91 -22.61
N LYS A 478 -10.35 8.16 -23.54
CA LYS A 478 -11.82 7.98 -23.65
C LYS A 478 -12.49 7.16 -22.53
N SER A 479 -11.81 6.85 -21.43
CA SER A 479 -12.37 6.03 -20.33
C SER A 479 -12.36 6.66 -18.94
N LEU A 480 -12.12 7.97 -18.80
CA LEU A 480 -12.29 8.68 -17.53
C LEU A 480 -13.65 9.38 -17.45
N GLY A 481 -14.71 8.56 -17.52
CA GLY A 481 -16.09 8.93 -17.22
C GLY A 481 -16.67 7.99 -16.18
#